data_AF-A0A523RB40-F1
#
_entry.id   AF-A0A523RB40-F1
#
_cell.length_a   1.000
_cell.length_b   1.000
_cell.length_c   1.000
_cell.angle_alpha   90.00
_cell.angle_beta   90.00
_cell.angle_gamma   90.00
#
_symmetry.space_group_name_H-M   'P 1'
#
loop_
_entity.id
_entity.type
_entity.pdbx_description
1 polymer ?
#
loop_
_entity_poly.entity_id
_entity_poly.type
_entity_poly.pdbx_seq_one_letter_code
_entity_poly.pdbx_strand_id
1 'polypeptide(L)'
;MFEEKYEILFEGMSLDCGKLFWYISKAKTELDRKLDNTSKSNKEKAEEFNLELQGDEIRWWITKKEKNIDEFIKKTESAKIHAQLLKDESKNLSNNLDFNWKVDVEIAVEDLVERIKKFTDNNQIAIRELLNYVLWLYEEDPLAPSILFTYRVWGSTRISDRHMNIEKENIEDDLPNVRIASLITLGLLERYGPTIKPSLYFDPSVSIGDDAIQRFITSFNMEVLRELAVFFEFLRNSFNNILLEAEHYSQEISLLNDDKFWIKFITKARTISETKLWDFKQTLDMWEVPEPSLKAEKQIEFCEQIASYANKNGGVLLIGITDKFREVVGVNDIETKMHTVGSKIKRWTVYNDDFWFLKEIKIVDDKGVTRSCLIIAIAQTKRVVGVKDEKDRYSYPIRIETGKENGDLWKLEEQKFDVYKNNYDFLKELQEFLK
;
A
#
# COMPACT_ATOMS: atom_id res chain seq x y z
N MET A 1 12.99 -33.58 20.31
CA MET A 1 12.00 -33.84 21.39
C MET A 1 10.67 -33.12 21.13
N PHE A 2 10.67 -31.86 20.66
CA PHE A 2 9.42 -31.19 20.25
C PHE A 2 8.91 -31.56 18.84
N GLU A 3 9.79 -31.99 17.92
CA GLU A 3 9.38 -32.28 16.52
C GLU A 3 8.42 -33.46 16.37
N GLU A 4 8.60 -34.55 17.14
CA GLU A 4 7.72 -35.74 17.07
C GLU A 4 6.26 -35.42 17.42
N LYS A 5 6.03 -34.52 18.39
CA LYS A 5 4.68 -34.16 18.85
C LYS A 5 3.91 -33.28 17.87
N TYR A 6 4.57 -32.70 16.87
CA TYR A 6 3.96 -31.85 15.86
C TYR A 6 3.85 -32.53 14.49
N GLU A 7 4.23 -33.80 14.35
CA GLU A 7 4.27 -34.48 13.06
C GLU A 7 2.94 -34.45 12.32
N ILE A 8 1.82 -34.58 13.03
CA ILE A 8 0.47 -34.53 12.43
C ILE A 8 0.13 -33.18 11.79
N LEU A 9 0.86 -32.11 12.15
CA LEU A 9 0.71 -30.77 11.57
C LEU A 9 1.59 -30.54 10.34
N PHE A 10 2.53 -31.45 10.05
CA PHE A 10 3.42 -31.34 8.89
C PHE A 10 2.87 -32.05 7.64
N GLU A 11 1.56 -32.26 7.61
CA GLU A 11 0.82 -32.80 6.48
C GLU A 11 -0.54 -32.13 6.29
N GLY A 12 -1.13 -32.31 5.11
CA GLY A 12 -2.46 -31.80 4.77
C GLY A 12 -2.59 -30.28 4.92
N MET A 13 -3.72 -29.82 5.45
CA MET A 13 -4.07 -28.40 5.51
C MET A 13 -3.21 -27.60 6.52
N SER A 14 -2.71 -28.26 7.57
CA SER A 14 -1.77 -27.64 8.51
C SER A 14 -0.45 -27.27 7.84
N LEU A 15 0.04 -28.12 6.92
CA LEU A 15 1.22 -27.81 6.11
C LEU A 15 0.92 -26.71 5.09
N ASP A 16 -0.27 -26.70 4.49
CA ASP A 16 -0.67 -25.67 3.53
C ASP A 16 -0.76 -24.26 4.17
N CYS A 17 -1.11 -24.14 5.46
CA CYS A 17 -0.93 -22.89 6.22
C CYS A 17 0.54 -22.44 6.26
N GLY A 18 1.46 -23.38 6.46
CA GLY A 18 2.90 -23.11 6.41
C GLY A 18 3.37 -22.68 5.03
N LYS A 19 2.90 -23.34 3.96
CA LYS A 19 3.22 -22.95 2.58
C LYS A 19 2.75 -21.54 2.25
N LEU A 20 1.52 -21.19 2.67
CA LEU A 20 0.97 -19.84 2.52
C LEU A 20 1.92 -18.81 3.12
N PHE A 21 2.35 -19.03 4.36
CA PHE A 21 3.22 -18.07 5.05
C PHE A 21 4.67 -18.11 4.56
N TRP A 22 5.13 -19.25 4.05
CA TRP A 22 6.43 -19.37 3.39
C TRP A 22 6.52 -18.47 2.16
N TYR A 23 5.51 -18.47 1.27
CA TYR A 23 5.50 -17.59 0.09
C TYR A 23 5.46 -16.12 0.47
N ILE A 24 4.66 -15.76 1.48
CA ILE A 24 4.61 -14.39 2.02
C ILE A 24 5.98 -13.98 2.58
N SER A 25 6.61 -14.84 3.38
CA SER A 25 7.91 -14.59 4.00
C SER A 25 9.04 -14.54 2.96
N LYS A 26 8.96 -15.35 1.91
CA LYS A 26 9.88 -15.31 0.77
C LYS A 26 9.78 -13.99 0.02
N ALA A 27 8.57 -13.57 -0.33
CA ALA A 27 8.36 -12.28 -0.98
C ALA A 27 8.90 -11.12 -0.11
N LYS A 28 8.70 -11.19 1.21
CA LYS A 28 9.25 -10.21 2.16
C LYS A 28 10.78 -10.25 2.22
N THR A 29 11.39 -11.44 2.27
CA THR A 29 12.86 -11.60 2.26
C THR A 29 13.46 -11.01 0.98
N GLU A 30 12.85 -11.27 -0.18
CA GLU A 30 13.30 -10.69 -1.46
C GLU A 30 13.11 -9.17 -1.51
N LEU A 31 12.02 -8.65 -0.94
CA LEU A 31 11.79 -7.22 -0.82
C LEU A 31 12.89 -6.57 0.04
N ASP A 32 13.17 -7.14 1.22
CA ASP A 32 14.19 -6.63 2.13
C ASP A 32 15.59 -6.72 1.50
N ARG A 33 15.87 -7.78 0.73
CA ARG A 33 17.12 -7.92 -0.04
C ARG A 33 17.27 -6.84 -1.11
N LYS A 34 16.18 -6.43 -1.77
CA LYS A 34 16.20 -5.30 -2.73
C LYS A 34 16.39 -3.95 -2.04
N LEU A 35 16.02 -3.83 -0.77
CA LEU A 35 16.23 -2.63 0.03
C LEU A 35 17.60 -2.62 0.75
N ASP A 36 18.30 -3.74 0.79
CA ASP A 36 19.57 -3.85 1.48
C ASP A 36 20.68 -3.06 0.76
N ASN A 37 21.24 -2.10 1.49
CA ASN A 37 22.24 -1.13 1.05
C ASN A 37 23.67 -1.50 1.50
N THR A 38 23.89 -2.72 1.98
CA THR A 38 25.17 -3.16 2.58
C THR A 38 26.38 -3.11 1.63
N SER A 39 26.19 -3.14 0.31
CA SER A 39 27.28 -3.00 -0.68
C SER A 39 27.20 -1.70 -1.49
N LYS A 40 28.35 -1.06 -1.72
CA LYS A 40 28.45 0.21 -2.48
C LYS A 40 27.85 0.14 -3.89
N SER A 41 27.90 -1.02 -4.56
CA SER A 41 27.33 -1.21 -5.90
C SER A 41 25.82 -1.41 -5.91
N ASN A 42 25.23 -1.87 -4.80
CA ASN A 42 23.77 -2.07 -4.69
C ASN A 42 23.07 -0.85 -4.10
N LYS A 43 23.82 0.06 -3.46
CA LYS A 43 23.27 1.23 -2.77
C LYS A 43 22.41 2.13 -3.67
N GLU A 44 22.87 2.45 -4.88
CA GLU A 44 22.09 3.32 -5.79
C GLU A 44 20.77 2.65 -6.24
N LYS A 45 20.80 1.35 -6.55
CA LYS A 45 19.60 0.60 -6.96
C LYS A 45 18.60 0.42 -5.83
N ALA A 46 19.09 0.16 -4.63
CA ALA A 46 18.26 0.01 -3.45
C ALA A 46 17.70 1.37 -2.98
N GLU A 47 18.45 2.47 -3.13
CA GLU A 47 17.92 3.83 -2.97
C GLU A 47 16.82 4.14 -3.99
N GLU A 48 17.03 3.86 -5.28
CA GLU A 48 16.02 4.03 -6.32
C GLU A 48 14.75 3.22 -6.03
N PHE A 49 14.89 1.94 -5.68
CA PHE A 49 13.76 1.08 -5.35
C PHE A 49 13.05 1.53 -4.07
N ASN A 50 13.78 1.95 -3.03
CA ASN A 50 13.19 2.48 -1.80
C ASN A 50 12.41 3.79 -2.06
N LEU A 51 12.89 4.61 -3.00
CA LEU A 51 12.20 5.82 -3.44
C LEU A 51 10.91 5.50 -4.21
N GLU A 52 10.87 4.41 -4.98
CA GLU A 52 9.67 3.91 -5.65
C GLU A 52 8.66 3.31 -4.64
N LEU A 53 9.16 2.51 -3.68
CA LEU A 53 8.34 1.81 -2.69
C LEU A 53 7.70 2.77 -1.67
N GLN A 54 8.44 3.83 -1.28
CA GLN A 54 8.04 4.83 -0.29
C GLN A 54 7.54 4.28 1.06
N GLY A 55 7.91 3.04 1.38
CA GLY A 55 7.47 2.33 2.59
C GLY A 55 5.99 1.93 2.59
N ASP A 56 5.34 1.83 1.43
CA ASP A 56 3.96 1.32 1.31
C ASP A 56 3.90 0.26 0.18
N GLU A 57 4.11 -0.99 0.55
CA GLU A 57 4.13 -2.12 -0.39
C GLU A 57 2.79 -2.30 -1.11
N ILE A 58 1.67 -2.03 -0.43
CA ILE A 58 0.32 -2.17 -0.99
C ILE A 58 0.12 -1.13 -2.10
N ARG A 59 0.41 0.15 -1.81
CA ARG A 59 0.28 1.24 -2.80
C ARG A 59 1.23 1.02 -3.98
N TRP A 60 2.47 0.65 -3.70
CA TRP A 60 3.46 0.36 -4.73
C TRP A 60 2.94 -0.72 -5.69
N TRP A 61 2.45 -1.84 -5.18
CA TRP A 61 1.87 -2.90 -6.00
C TRP A 61 0.72 -2.37 -6.88
N ILE A 62 -0.28 -1.74 -6.25
CA ILE A 62 -1.50 -1.28 -6.92
C ILE A 62 -1.21 -0.24 -8.01
N THR A 63 -0.24 0.64 -7.80
CA THR A 63 0.01 1.77 -8.71
C THR A 63 1.10 1.52 -9.74
N LYS A 64 2.05 0.61 -9.47
CA LYS A 64 3.23 0.38 -10.33
C LYS A 64 3.25 -0.99 -11.00
N LYS A 65 2.60 -2.00 -10.42
CA LYS A 65 2.71 -3.39 -10.88
C LYS A 65 1.39 -3.97 -11.36
N GLU A 66 0.30 -3.67 -10.66
CA GLU A 66 -1.02 -4.16 -11.01
C GLU A 66 -1.48 -3.64 -12.38
N LYS A 67 -1.96 -4.55 -13.23
CA LYS A 67 -2.39 -4.25 -14.61
C LYS A 67 -3.90 -4.26 -14.76
N ASN A 68 -4.60 -5.01 -13.92
CA ASN A 68 -6.04 -5.18 -13.95
C ASN A 68 -6.63 -5.02 -12.54
N ILE A 69 -6.83 -3.76 -12.14
CA ILE A 69 -7.31 -3.42 -10.80
C ILE A 69 -8.67 -4.05 -10.47
N ASP A 70 -9.56 -4.21 -11.45
CA ASP A 70 -10.90 -4.76 -11.24
C ASP A 70 -10.86 -6.27 -10.95
N GLU A 71 -10.01 -7.02 -11.64
CA GLU A 71 -9.79 -8.44 -11.36
C GLU A 71 -9.08 -8.62 -10.02
N PHE A 72 -8.06 -7.80 -9.74
CA PHE A 72 -7.35 -7.80 -8.47
C PHE A 72 -8.30 -7.57 -7.29
N ILE A 73 -9.19 -6.57 -7.36
CA ILE A 73 -10.22 -6.32 -6.34
C ILE A 73 -11.09 -7.57 -6.15
N LYS A 74 -11.67 -8.13 -7.22
CA LYS A 74 -12.56 -9.30 -7.12
C LYS A 74 -11.88 -10.51 -6.48
N LYS A 75 -10.64 -10.83 -6.87
CA LYS A 75 -9.88 -11.94 -6.29
C LYS A 75 -9.56 -11.68 -4.81
N THR A 76 -9.18 -10.45 -4.49
CA THR A 76 -8.89 -10.02 -3.11
C THR A 76 -10.15 -10.10 -2.23
N GLU A 77 -11.32 -9.71 -2.73
CA GLU A 77 -12.61 -9.83 -2.05
C GLU A 77 -12.96 -11.31 -1.76
N SER A 78 -12.78 -12.19 -2.76
CA SER A 78 -13.02 -13.63 -2.60
C SER A 78 -12.11 -14.24 -1.53
N ALA A 79 -10.80 -13.96 -1.59
CA ALA A 79 -9.83 -14.44 -0.60
C ALA A 79 -10.13 -13.90 0.81
N LYS A 80 -10.54 -12.63 0.93
CA LYS A 80 -10.92 -12.01 2.20
C LYS A 80 -12.05 -12.76 2.91
N ILE A 81 -13.03 -13.31 2.19
CA ILE A 81 -14.12 -14.10 2.79
C ILE A 81 -13.54 -15.31 3.54
N HIS A 82 -12.57 -15.99 2.94
CA HIS A 82 -11.90 -17.14 3.56
C HIS A 82 -11.01 -16.73 4.75
N ALA A 83 -10.30 -15.60 4.66
CA ALA A 83 -9.55 -15.06 5.79
C ALA A 83 -10.47 -14.67 6.98
N GLN A 84 -11.64 -14.10 6.68
CA GLN A 84 -12.65 -13.77 7.69
C GLN A 84 -13.19 -15.04 8.37
N LEU A 85 -13.48 -16.09 7.60
CA LEU A 85 -13.90 -17.38 8.16
C LEU A 85 -12.84 -17.96 9.12
N LEU A 86 -11.57 -18.01 8.70
CA LEU A 86 -10.49 -18.53 9.55
C LEU A 86 -10.27 -17.68 10.80
N LYS A 87 -10.42 -16.36 10.71
CA LYS A 87 -10.39 -15.46 11.87
C LYS A 87 -11.50 -15.83 12.87
N ASP A 88 -12.73 -15.98 12.41
CA ASP A 88 -13.86 -16.24 13.30
C ASP A 88 -13.76 -17.65 13.91
N GLU A 89 -13.39 -18.65 13.13
CA GLU A 89 -13.22 -20.04 13.60
C GLU A 89 -12.06 -20.19 14.59
N SER A 90 -10.92 -19.53 14.35
CA SER A 90 -9.78 -19.56 15.28
C SER A 90 -10.11 -18.85 16.61
N LYS A 91 -10.86 -17.76 16.56
CA LYS A 91 -11.38 -17.09 17.76
C LYS A 91 -12.42 -17.95 18.51
N ASN A 92 -13.26 -18.69 17.80
CA ASN A 92 -14.19 -19.64 18.41
C ASN A 92 -13.43 -20.79 19.10
N LEU A 93 -12.34 -21.26 18.49
CA LEU A 93 -11.47 -22.27 19.08
C LEU A 93 -10.86 -21.82 20.41
N SER A 94 -10.45 -20.54 20.52
CA SER A 94 -9.95 -19.99 21.79
C SER A 94 -11.03 -19.79 22.84
N ASN A 95 -12.27 -19.51 22.45
CA ASN A 95 -13.37 -19.23 23.38
C ASN A 95 -14.03 -20.50 23.95
N ASN A 96 -13.98 -21.61 23.21
CA ASN A 96 -14.61 -22.89 23.60
C ASN A 96 -13.64 -23.82 24.35
N LEU A 97 -12.70 -23.24 25.10
CA LEU A 97 -11.78 -24.02 25.93
C LEU A 97 -12.51 -24.53 27.17
N ASP A 98 -12.70 -25.85 27.23
CA ASP A 98 -13.10 -26.50 28.47
C ASP A 98 -11.85 -26.68 29.34
N PHE A 99 -11.84 -26.09 30.53
CA PHE A 99 -10.64 -26.01 31.38
C PHE A 99 -10.35 -27.31 32.16
N ASN A 100 -10.99 -28.41 31.77
CA ASN A 100 -10.81 -29.72 32.40
C ASN A 100 -9.59 -30.47 31.82
N TRP A 101 -8.44 -29.82 31.80
CA TRP A 101 -7.19 -30.40 31.30
C TRP A 101 -6.63 -31.40 32.30
N LYS A 102 -6.02 -32.47 31.78
CA LYS A 102 -5.31 -33.46 32.61
C LYS A 102 -4.09 -32.80 33.25
N VAL A 103 -3.68 -33.26 34.43
CA VAL A 103 -2.49 -32.78 35.18
C VAL A 103 -1.16 -33.15 34.48
N ASP A 104 -1.22 -33.69 33.27
CA ASP A 104 -0.06 -34.09 32.48
C ASP A 104 0.16 -33.12 31.32
N VAL A 105 1.32 -32.45 31.32
CA VAL A 105 1.70 -31.45 30.30
C VAL A 105 1.84 -32.09 28.92
N GLU A 106 2.31 -33.33 28.83
CA GLU A 106 2.49 -34.01 27.54
C GLU A 106 1.15 -34.27 26.88
N ILE A 107 0.20 -34.81 27.64
CA ILE A 107 -1.14 -35.09 27.13
C ILE A 107 -1.85 -33.79 26.75
N ALA A 108 -1.68 -32.72 27.52
CA ALA A 108 -2.28 -31.43 27.20
C ALA A 108 -1.72 -30.81 25.91
N VAL A 109 -0.44 -30.99 25.61
CA VAL A 109 0.18 -30.55 24.34
C VAL A 109 -0.38 -31.37 23.17
N GLU A 110 -0.50 -32.70 23.32
CA GLU A 110 -1.09 -33.57 22.30
C GLU A 110 -2.55 -33.18 22.01
N ASP A 111 -3.37 -33.00 23.05
CA ASP A 111 -4.77 -32.57 22.92
C ASP A 111 -4.89 -31.22 22.19
N LEU A 112 -3.98 -30.27 22.47
CA LEU A 112 -3.94 -28.97 21.78
C LEU A 112 -3.60 -29.14 20.30
N VAL A 113 -2.57 -29.93 20.00
CA VAL A 113 -2.10 -30.19 18.63
C VAL A 113 -3.20 -30.88 17.81
N GLU A 114 -3.90 -31.85 18.37
CA GLU A 114 -5.06 -32.48 17.73
C GLU A 114 -6.20 -31.48 17.46
N ARG A 115 -6.48 -30.57 18.40
CA ARG A 115 -7.50 -29.52 18.20
C ARG A 115 -7.13 -28.57 17.06
N ILE A 116 -5.86 -28.15 16.99
CA ILE A 116 -5.34 -27.33 15.90
C ILE A 116 -5.44 -28.08 14.57
N LYS A 117 -5.04 -29.36 14.55
CA LYS A 117 -5.15 -30.21 13.37
C LYS A 117 -6.59 -30.29 12.87
N LYS A 118 -7.53 -30.61 13.76
CA LYS A 118 -8.96 -30.64 13.46
C LYS A 118 -9.49 -29.31 12.95
N PHE A 119 -9.04 -28.19 13.51
CA PHE A 119 -9.36 -26.85 12.99
C PHE A 119 -8.93 -26.70 11.54
N THR A 120 -7.70 -27.08 11.19
CA THR A 120 -7.23 -26.97 9.80
C THR A 120 -7.97 -27.90 8.85
N ASP A 121 -8.27 -29.13 9.27
CA ASP A 121 -8.99 -30.10 8.44
C ASP A 121 -10.45 -29.67 8.20
N ASN A 122 -11.12 -29.13 9.22
CA ASN A 122 -12.48 -28.60 9.10
C ASN A 122 -12.55 -27.36 8.19
N ASN A 123 -11.45 -26.61 8.07
CA ASN A 123 -11.38 -25.38 7.28
C ASN A 123 -10.57 -25.52 5.99
N GLN A 124 -10.46 -26.75 5.45
CA GLN A 124 -9.63 -27.05 4.28
C GLN A 124 -9.89 -26.15 3.07
N ILE A 125 -11.15 -25.82 2.77
CA ILE A 125 -11.51 -24.99 1.62
C ILE A 125 -10.94 -23.58 1.82
N ALA A 126 -11.14 -23.00 2.99
CA ALA A 126 -10.68 -21.64 3.26
C ALA A 126 -9.15 -21.53 3.20
N ILE A 127 -8.43 -22.51 3.78
CA ILE A 127 -6.96 -22.54 3.73
C ILE A 127 -6.47 -22.66 2.28
N ARG A 128 -7.08 -23.57 1.51
CA ARG A 128 -6.68 -23.82 0.12
C ARG A 128 -6.94 -22.60 -0.78
N GLU A 129 -8.07 -21.91 -0.62
CA GLU A 129 -8.36 -20.69 -1.38
C GLU A 129 -7.41 -19.53 -1.03
N LEU A 130 -7.02 -19.39 0.23
CA LEU A 130 -6.00 -18.41 0.61
C LEU A 130 -4.62 -18.75 0.03
N LEU A 131 -4.23 -20.03 0.04
CA LEU A 131 -2.99 -20.47 -0.58
C LEU A 131 -3.01 -20.21 -2.09
N ASN A 132 -4.12 -20.54 -2.77
CA ASN A 132 -4.30 -20.28 -4.20
C ASN A 132 -4.17 -18.79 -4.53
N TYR A 133 -4.73 -17.91 -3.68
CA TYR A 133 -4.57 -16.46 -3.84
C TYR A 133 -3.11 -16.02 -3.71
N VAL A 134 -2.38 -16.54 -2.73
CA VAL A 134 -0.95 -16.22 -2.53
C VAL A 134 -0.10 -16.74 -3.69
N LEU A 135 -0.39 -17.95 -4.19
CA LEU A 135 0.27 -18.52 -5.35
C LEU A 135 0.02 -17.68 -6.61
N TRP A 136 -1.23 -17.26 -6.83
CA TRP A 136 -1.58 -16.37 -7.93
C TRP A 136 -0.82 -15.04 -7.86
N LEU A 137 -0.73 -14.42 -6.69
CA LEU A 137 0.11 -13.22 -6.51
C LEU A 137 1.57 -13.50 -6.89
N TYR A 138 2.13 -14.60 -6.39
CA TYR A 138 3.52 -14.97 -6.63
C TYR A 138 3.81 -15.26 -8.11
N GLU A 139 2.84 -15.82 -8.85
CA GLU A 139 2.91 -16.04 -10.30
C GLU A 139 2.94 -14.72 -11.09
N GLU A 140 2.20 -13.71 -10.64
CA GLU A 140 2.22 -12.36 -11.26
C GLU A 140 3.53 -11.62 -10.99
N ASP A 141 4.03 -11.63 -9.75
CA ASP A 141 5.34 -11.10 -9.37
C ASP A 141 5.81 -11.76 -8.05
N PRO A 142 7.08 -12.21 -7.95
CA PRO A 142 7.61 -12.82 -6.74
C PRO A 142 7.54 -11.94 -5.48
N LEU A 143 7.44 -10.61 -5.61
CA LEU A 143 7.27 -9.68 -4.49
C LEU A 143 5.81 -9.44 -4.11
N ALA A 144 4.85 -9.75 -4.96
CA ALA A 144 3.44 -9.43 -4.73
C ALA A 144 2.88 -9.99 -3.41
N PRO A 145 3.22 -11.22 -2.96
CA PRO A 145 2.73 -11.72 -1.68
C PRO A 145 3.12 -10.88 -0.46
N SER A 146 4.17 -10.05 -0.55
CA SER A 146 4.62 -9.19 0.55
C SER A 146 3.57 -8.16 0.99
N ILE A 147 2.60 -7.82 0.11
CA ILE A 147 1.50 -6.90 0.44
C ILE A 147 0.57 -7.44 1.54
N LEU A 148 0.63 -8.74 1.83
CA LEU A 148 -0.09 -9.39 2.93
C LEU A 148 0.64 -9.32 4.28
N PHE A 149 1.88 -8.82 4.31
CA PHE A 149 2.75 -8.80 5.49
C PHE A 149 3.51 -7.47 5.63
N THR A 150 2.76 -6.38 5.67
CA THR A 150 3.27 -5.01 5.69
C THR A 150 3.25 -4.38 7.08
N TYR A 151 4.15 -3.41 7.32
CA TYR A 151 4.20 -2.67 8.59
C TYR A 151 2.90 -1.91 8.87
N ARG A 152 2.19 -1.47 7.82
CA ARG A 152 0.90 -0.78 7.92
C ARG A 152 -0.15 -1.60 8.68
N VAL A 153 -0.12 -2.92 8.55
CA VAL A 153 -1.11 -3.81 9.18
C VAL A 153 -0.53 -4.56 10.36
N TRP A 154 0.66 -5.13 10.20
CA TRP A 154 1.28 -5.98 11.22
C TRP A 154 2.06 -5.18 12.27
N GLY A 155 2.53 -3.98 11.95
CA GLY A 155 3.40 -3.21 12.82
C GLY A 155 4.78 -3.84 12.99
N SER A 156 5.70 -3.13 13.65
CA SER A 156 7.09 -3.56 13.78
C SER A 156 7.27 -4.80 14.65
N THR A 157 6.53 -4.88 15.76
CA THR A 157 6.62 -5.99 16.71
C THR A 157 6.17 -7.31 16.08
N ARG A 158 4.96 -7.37 15.51
CA ARG A 158 4.43 -8.65 14.96
C ARG A 158 5.19 -9.12 13.72
N ILE A 159 5.65 -8.20 12.87
CA ILE A 159 6.54 -8.55 11.76
C ILE A 159 7.80 -9.17 12.33
N SER A 160 8.48 -8.49 13.27
CA SER A 160 9.67 -9.03 13.92
C SER A 160 9.43 -10.43 14.49
N ASP A 161 8.32 -10.63 15.21
CA ASP A 161 8.03 -11.88 15.92
C ASP A 161 7.73 -13.06 14.99
N ARG A 162 7.38 -12.80 13.73
CA ARG A 162 6.99 -13.82 12.75
C ARG A 162 7.90 -13.86 11.53
N HIS A 163 8.87 -12.96 11.45
CA HIS A 163 9.76 -12.82 10.31
C HIS A 163 10.57 -14.10 10.10
N MET A 164 10.61 -14.57 8.86
CA MET A 164 11.43 -15.70 8.44
C MET A 164 12.29 -15.27 7.24
N ASN A 165 13.58 -15.56 7.32
CA ASN A 165 14.48 -15.40 6.19
C ASN A 165 14.40 -16.65 5.31
N ILE A 166 13.79 -16.53 4.14
CA ILE A 166 13.65 -17.61 3.16
C ILE A 166 14.62 -17.37 2.02
N GLU A 167 15.70 -18.17 1.97
CA GLU A 167 16.73 -18.07 0.93
C GLU A 167 16.53 -19.06 -0.22
N LYS A 168 15.66 -20.05 -0.05
CA LYS A 168 15.44 -21.11 -1.02
C LYS A 168 14.45 -20.70 -2.10
N GLU A 169 14.67 -21.20 -3.31
CA GLU A 169 13.81 -20.88 -4.46
C GLU A 169 12.48 -21.63 -4.41
N ASN A 170 12.45 -22.86 -3.91
CA ASN A 170 11.25 -23.70 -3.95
C ASN A 170 11.01 -24.35 -2.58
N ILE A 171 9.76 -24.75 -2.34
CA ILE A 171 9.32 -25.38 -1.09
C ILE A 171 9.96 -26.76 -0.91
N GLU A 172 10.15 -27.50 -2.00
CA GLU A 172 10.72 -28.84 -2.00
C GLU A 172 12.13 -28.86 -1.40
N ASP A 173 12.89 -27.79 -1.63
CA ASP A 173 14.25 -27.60 -1.11
C ASP A 173 14.28 -26.96 0.28
N ASP A 174 13.11 -26.58 0.83
CA ASP A 174 12.98 -25.79 2.05
C ASP A 174 11.89 -26.29 3.02
N LEU A 175 11.58 -27.59 2.96
CA LEU A 175 10.61 -28.23 3.84
C LEU A 175 10.82 -27.91 5.34
N PRO A 176 12.06 -27.81 5.89
CA PRO A 176 12.26 -27.40 7.28
C PRO A 176 11.66 -26.02 7.59
N ASN A 177 11.85 -25.03 6.73
CA ASN A 177 11.24 -23.72 6.91
C ASN A 177 9.73 -23.76 6.70
N VAL A 178 9.21 -24.57 5.76
CA VAL A 178 7.74 -24.72 5.65
C VAL A 178 7.13 -25.26 6.94
N ARG A 179 7.78 -26.22 7.60
CA ARG A 179 7.35 -26.74 8.91
C ARG A 179 7.40 -25.65 9.99
N ILE A 180 8.45 -24.84 10.02
CA ILE A 180 8.54 -23.69 10.94
C ILE A 180 7.42 -22.68 10.67
N ALA A 181 7.16 -22.37 9.40
CA ALA A 181 6.07 -21.49 9.00
C ALA A 181 4.71 -22.04 9.45
N SER A 182 4.47 -23.35 9.34
CA SER A 182 3.28 -24.01 9.90
C SER A 182 3.16 -23.75 11.40
N LEU A 183 4.22 -23.94 12.18
CA LEU A 183 4.17 -23.69 13.63
C LEU A 183 3.90 -22.22 13.97
N ILE A 184 4.45 -21.28 13.20
CA ILE A 184 4.19 -19.83 13.39
C ILE A 184 2.73 -19.49 13.07
N THR A 185 2.24 -19.92 11.91
CA THR A 185 0.85 -19.65 11.50
C THR A 185 -0.17 -20.27 12.46
N LEU A 186 0.17 -21.41 13.04
CA LEU A 186 -0.69 -22.15 13.97
C LEU A 186 -0.52 -21.71 15.44
N GLY A 187 0.24 -20.65 15.70
CA GLY A 187 0.41 -20.05 17.03
C GLY A 187 1.31 -20.82 18.00
N LEU A 188 2.04 -21.83 17.52
CA LEU A 188 2.91 -22.69 18.33
C LEU A 188 4.34 -22.13 18.48
N LEU A 189 4.75 -21.23 17.58
CA LEU A 189 6.09 -20.66 17.55
C LEU A 189 6.08 -19.14 17.33
N GLU A 190 7.00 -18.45 18.01
CA GLU A 190 7.37 -17.05 17.79
C GLU A 190 8.89 -16.94 17.55
N ARG A 191 9.38 -15.74 17.20
CA ARG A 191 10.80 -15.46 16.89
C ARG A 191 11.81 -16.03 17.89
N TYR A 192 11.49 -16.01 19.19
CA TYR A 192 12.41 -16.40 20.26
C TYR A 192 12.18 -17.82 20.79
N GLY A 193 11.42 -18.64 20.08
CA GLY A 193 11.12 -20.02 20.44
C GLY A 193 9.61 -20.26 20.60
N PRO A 194 9.22 -21.30 21.34
CA PRO A 194 7.82 -21.63 21.56
C PRO A 194 7.05 -20.44 22.15
N THR A 195 5.78 -20.32 21.77
CA THR A 195 4.87 -19.25 22.19
C THR A 195 4.79 -19.05 23.70
N ILE A 196 5.06 -20.09 24.50
CA ILE A 196 5.34 -19.94 25.93
C ILE A 196 6.77 -20.34 26.25
N LYS A 197 7.44 -19.48 27.03
CA LYS A 197 8.76 -19.75 27.61
C LYS A 197 8.59 -20.47 28.96
N PRO A 198 8.94 -21.76 29.08
CA PRO A 198 8.76 -22.52 30.32
C PRO A 198 9.49 -21.90 31.52
N SER A 199 10.59 -21.19 31.27
CA SER A 199 11.42 -20.52 32.28
C SER A 199 10.72 -19.36 33.02
N LEU A 200 9.59 -18.85 32.50
CA LEU A 200 8.81 -17.81 33.18
C LEU A 200 7.86 -18.37 34.25
N TYR A 201 7.62 -19.68 34.24
CA TYR A 201 6.59 -20.32 35.08
C TYR A 201 7.13 -21.43 35.98
N PHE A 202 8.32 -21.97 35.67
CA PHE A 202 8.92 -23.05 36.43
C PHE A 202 10.30 -22.65 36.94
N ASP A 203 10.39 -22.41 38.25
CA ASP A 203 11.65 -22.49 38.99
C ASP A 203 11.92 -23.98 39.28
N PRO A 204 12.96 -24.58 38.67
CA PRO A 204 13.27 -25.99 38.88
C PRO A 204 13.68 -26.34 40.33
N SER A 205 13.83 -25.34 41.21
CA SER A 205 14.15 -25.54 42.64
C SER A 205 12.92 -25.74 43.54
N VAL A 206 11.70 -25.57 43.02
CA VAL A 206 10.45 -25.66 43.80
C VAL A 206 9.63 -26.87 43.39
N SER A 207 9.16 -27.67 44.35
CA SER A 207 8.17 -28.72 44.11
C SER A 207 6.88 -28.08 43.59
N ILE A 208 6.60 -28.27 42.30
CA ILE A 208 5.43 -27.72 41.63
C ILE A 208 4.24 -28.62 41.99
N GLY A 209 3.26 -28.08 42.72
CA GLY A 209 1.98 -28.78 42.95
C GLY A 209 1.10 -28.80 41.69
N ASP A 210 0.16 -29.74 41.62
CA ASP A 210 -0.77 -29.95 40.50
C ASP A 210 -1.47 -28.66 40.03
N ASP A 211 -1.82 -27.76 40.95
CA ASP A 211 -2.43 -26.46 40.65
C ASP A 211 -1.55 -25.54 39.78
N ALA A 212 -0.24 -25.59 39.97
CA ALA A 212 0.69 -24.79 39.19
C ALA A 212 0.89 -25.38 37.78
N ILE A 213 0.89 -26.71 37.66
CA ILE A 213 0.89 -27.41 36.36
C ILE A 213 -0.39 -27.08 35.59
N GLN A 214 -1.56 -27.14 36.24
CA GLN A 214 -2.84 -26.84 35.61
C GLN A 214 -2.91 -25.39 35.11
N ARG A 215 -2.41 -24.44 35.90
CA ARG A 215 -2.33 -23.02 35.50
C ARG A 215 -1.41 -22.83 34.29
N PHE A 216 -0.25 -23.50 34.29
CA PHE A 216 0.67 -23.46 33.15
C PHE A 216 0.01 -24.00 31.88
N ILE A 217 -0.60 -25.19 31.94
CA ILE A 217 -1.30 -25.81 30.80
C ILE A 217 -2.39 -24.88 30.27
N THR A 218 -3.18 -24.31 31.18
CA THR A 218 -4.26 -23.38 30.84
C THR A 218 -3.72 -22.14 30.12
N SER A 219 -2.68 -21.52 30.67
CA SER A 219 -2.03 -20.36 30.04
C SER A 219 -1.41 -20.71 28.69
N PHE A 220 -0.76 -21.88 28.57
CA PHE A 220 -0.18 -22.39 27.33
C PHE A 220 -1.22 -22.51 26.22
N ASN A 221 -2.31 -23.22 26.48
CA ASN A 221 -3.37 -23.42 25.49
C ASN A 221 -4.02 -22.09 25.10
N MET A 222 -4.28 -21.20 26.07
CA MET A 222 -4.86 -19.88 25.77
C MET A 222 -3.94 -19.04 24.89
N GLU A 223 -2.65 -19.02 25.18
CA GLU A 223 -1.69 -18.18 24.44
C GLU A 223 -1.48 -18.71 23.01
N VAL A 224 -1.32 -20.02 22.81
CA VAL A 224 -1.20 -20.62 21.47
C VAL A 224 -2.44 -20.32 20.62
N LEU A 225 -3.64 -20.54 21.17
CA LEU A 225 -4.88 -20.33 20.44
C LEU A 225 -5.15 -18.84 20.18
N ARG A 226 -4.69 -17.96 21.09
CA ARG A 226 -4.71 -16.51 20.87
C ARG A 226 -3.80 -16.14 19.71
N GLU A 227 -2.57 -16.65 19.66
CA GLU A 227 -1.61 -16.32 18.61
C GLU A 227 -2.04 -16.86 17.23
N LEU A 228 -2.69 -18.04 17.18
CA LEU A 228 -3.40 -18.54 16.01
C LEU A 228 -4.49 -17.57 15.53
N ALA A 229 -5.36 -17.10 16.45
CA ALA A 229 -6.42 -16.18 16.12
C ALA A 229 -5.90 -14.82 15.64
N VAL A 230 -4.84 -14.33 16.28
CA VAL A 230 -4.15 -13.10 15.89
C VAL A 230 -3.59 -13.22 14.48
N PHE A 231 -2.96 -14.34 14.10
CA PHE A 231 -2.42 -14.51 12.76
C PHE A 231 -3.49 -14.30 11.68
N PHE A 232 -4.63 -15.00 11.79
CA PHE A 232 -5.72 -14.87 10.81
C PHE A 232 -6.45 -13.53 10.88
N GLU A 233 -6.53 -12.89 12.05
CA GLU A 233 -7.02 -11.52 12.17
C GLU A 233 -6.18 -10.53 11.35
N PHE A 234 -4.86 -10.60 11.48
CA PHE A 234 -3.94 -9.70 10.77
C PHE A 234 -3.90 -9.99 9.26
N LEU A 235 -3.97 -11.26 8.87
CA LEU A 235 -4.11 -11.63 7.47
C LEU A 235 -5.41 -11.04 6.87
N ARG A 236 -6.55 -11.20 7.55
CA ARG A 236 -7.83 -10.60 7.16
C ARG A 236 -7.74 -9.07 7.07
N ASN A 237 -7.09 -8.43 8.05
CA ASN A 237 -6.91 -6.98 8.05
C ASN A 237 -5.99 -6.51 6.91
N SER A 238 -5.07 -7.36 6.46
CA SER A 238 -4.23 -7.09 5.28
C SER A 238 -5.09 -7.02 4.02
N PHE A 239 -5.97 -8.00 3.82
CA PHE A 239 -6.96 -7.95 2.73
C PHE A 239 -7.84 -6.69 2.75
N ASN A 240 -8.29 -6.24 3.92
CA ASN A 240 -9.04 -4.99 4.03
C ASN A 240 -8.24 -3.77 3.59
N ASN A 241 -6.98 -3.66 4.01
CA ASN A 241 -6.15 -2.52 3.64
C ASN A 241 -5.84 -2.52 2.14
N ILE A 242 -5.62 -3.69 1.55
CA ILE A 242 -5.44 -3.86 0.11
C ILE A 242 -6.70 -3.39 -0.64
N LEU A 243 -7.89 -3.85 -0.24
CA LEU A 243 -9.15 -3.44 -0.88
C LEU A 243 -9.41 -1.95 -0.76
N LEU A 244 -9.25 -1.36 0.43
CA LEU A 244 -9.43 0.08 0.63
C LEU A 244 -8.51 0.90 -0.28
N GLU A 245 -7.26 0.45 -0.45
CA GLU A 245 -6.30 1.11 -1.32
C GLU A 245 -6.63 0.94 -2.81
N ALA A 246 -7.03 -0.27 -3.22
CA ALA A 246 -7.36 -0.60 -4.60
C ALA A 246 -8.64 0.11 -5.06
N GLU A 247 -9.67 0.12 -4.22
CA GLU A 247 -10.93 0.84 -4.47
C GLU A 247 -10.70 2.35 -4.54
N HIS A 248 -9.90 2.92 -3.63
CA HIS A 248 -9.56 4.34 -3.66
C HIS A 248 -8.83 4.70 -4.95
N TYR A 249 -7.81 3.92 -5.33
CA TYR A 249 -7.10 4.12 -6.59
C TYR A 249 -8.01 3.98 -7.82
N SER A 250 -8.87 2.95 -7.86
CA SER A 250 -9.82 2.73 -8.96
C SER A 250 -10.79 3.91 -9.12
N GLN A 251 -11.30 4.46 -8.01
CA GLN A 251 -12.14 5.66 -8.02
C GLN A 251 -11.41 6.90 -8.55
N GLU A 252 -10.16 7.14 -8.09
CA GLU A 252 -9.33 8.24 -8.58
C GLU A 252 -9.13 8.14 -10.10
N ILE A 253 -8.68 6.98 -10.59
CA ILE A 253 -8.41 6.73 -12.01
C ILE A 253 -9.69 6.83 -12.85
N SER A 254 -10.82 6.34 -12.35
CA SER A 254 -12.12 6.44 -13.02
C SER A 254 -12.53 7.90 -13.23
N LEU A 255 -12.42 8.74 -12.18
CA LEU A 255 -12.72 10.18 -12.29
C LEU A 255 -11.73 10.91 -13.19
N LEU A 256 -10.43 10.63 -13.08
CA LEU A 256 -9.40 11.22 -13.94
C LEU A 256 -9.68 10.94 -15.42
N ASN A 257 -10.18 9.75 -15.75
CA ASN A 257 -10.46 9.35 -17.13
C ASN A 257 -11.86 9.69 -17.63
N ASP A 258 -12.81 10.08 -16.77
CA ASP A 258 -14.20 10.37 -17.16
C ASP A 258 -14.35 11.75 -17.83
N ASP A 259 -14.53 11.75 -19.15
CA ASP A 259 -14.81 12.95 -19.94
C ASP A 259 -16.07 13.69 -19.47
N LYS A 260 -17.12 12.97 -19.07
CA LYS A 260 -18.38 13.58 -18.66
C LYS A 260 -18.22 14.31 -17.35
N PHE A 261 -17.47 13.74 -16.41
CA PHE A 261 -17.09 14.41 -15.17
C PHE A 261 -16.39 15.72 -15.45
N TRP A 262 -15.33 15.71 -16.27
CA TRP A 262 -14.56 16.91 -16.58
C TRP A 262 -15.37 17.98 -17.34
N ILE A 263 -16.17 17.59 -18.33
CA ILE A 263 -17.03 18.53 -19.06
C ILE A 263 -18.02 19.20 -18.11
N LYS A 264 -18.68 18.43 -17.22
CA LYS A 264 -19.59 18.99 -16.20
C LYS A 264 -18.85 19.92 -15.25
N PHE A 265 -17.70 19.49 -14.73
CA PHE A 265 -16.89 20.26 -13.80
C PHE A 265 -16.49 21.60 -14.42
N ILE A 266 -15.89 21.58 -15.61
CA ILE A 266 -15.45 22.78 -16.31
C ILE A 266 -16.63 23.71 -16.59
N THR A 267 -17.75 23.17 -17.06
CA THR A 267 -18.96 23.97 -17.33
C THR A 267 -19.46 24.69 -16.07
N LYS A 268 -19.50 24.02 -14.92
CA LYS A 268 -19.90 24.62 -13.64
C LYS A 268 -18.84 25.58 -13.09
N ALA A 269 -17.55 25.21 -13.15
CA ALA A 269 -16.45 26.02 -12.64
C ALA A 269 -16.28 27.35 -13.40
N ARG A 270 -16.66 27.41 -14.69
CA ARG A 270 -16.66 28.65 -15.49
C ARG A 270 -17.60 29.74 -14.95
N THR A 271 -18.59 29.39 -14.14
CA THR A 271 -19.61 30.35 -13.64
C THR A 271 -19.27 30.95 -12.27
N ILE A 272 -18.17 30.52 -11.66
CA ILE A 272 -17.72 30.98 -10.35
C ILE A 272 -16.26 31.42 -10.38
N SER A 273 -15.83 32.13 -9.35
CA SER A 273 -14.42 32.47 -9.17
C SER A 273 -13.57 31.23 -8.96
N GLU A 274 -12.32 31.30 -9.41
CA GLU A 274 -11.30 30.30 -9.11
C GLU A 274 -11.09 30.13 -7.60
N THR A 275 -10.63 28.95 -7.24
CA THR A 275 -10.30 28.62 -5.85
C THR A 275 -8.86 28.14 -5.75
N LYS A 276 -8.47 27.71 -4.55
CA LYS A 276 -7.20 27.02 -4.34
C LYS A 276 -7.06 25.70 -5.11
N LEU A 277 -8.16 25.10 -5.60
CA LEU A 277 -8.15 23.77 -6.21
C LEU A 277 -8.06 23.79 -7.74
N TRP A 278 -8.43 24.89 -8.40
CA TRP A 278 -8.33 24.99 -9.86
C TRP A 278 -7.98 26.39 -10.34
N ASP A 279 -7.39 26.44 -11.53
CA ASP A 279 -7.01 27.67 -12.22
C ASP A 279 -7.19 27.44 -13.73
N PHE A 280 -7.74 28.42 -14.45
CA PHE A 280 -7.88 28.39 -15.90
C PHE A 280 -6.80 29.23 -16.54
N LYS A 281 -6.23 28.69 -17.62
CA LYS A 281 -5.28 29.40 -18.47
C LYS A 281 -5.69 29.30 -19.92
N GLN A 282 -5.54 30.40 -20.64
CA GLN A 282 -5.78 30.39 -22.09
C GLN A 282 -4.71 29.55 -22.80
N THR A 283 -3.45 29.79 -22.43
CA THR A 283 -2.24 29.11 -22.91
C THR A 283 -1.22 29.08 -21.77
N LEU A 284 -0.12 28.36 -21.92
CA LEU A 284 1.00 28.40 -20.98
C LEU A 284 2.08 29.34 -21.52
N ASP A 285 2.55 30.28 -20.70
CA ASP A 285 3.61 31.23 -21.07
C ASP A 285 4.84 30.55 -21.69
N MET A 286 5.21 29.36 -21.19
CA MET A 286 6.34 28.59 -21.71
C MET A 286 6.22 28.14 -23.18
N TRP A 287 5.02 28.20 -23.76
CA TRP A 287 4.77 27.89 -25.17
C TRP A 287 4.90 29.10 -26.08
N GLU A 288 4.55 30.28 -25.59
CA GLU A 288 4.45 31.52 -26.39
C GLU A 288 5.77 32.29 -26.47
N VAL A 289 6.70 32.06 -25.53
CA VAL A 289 7.97 32.80 -25.47
C VAL A 289 8.98 32.27 -26.52
N PRO A 290 9.40 33.12 -27.50
CA PRO A 290 10.36 32.72 -28.52
C PRO A 290 11.82 32.79 -28.03
N GLU A 291 12.12 33.68 -27.07
CA GLU A 291 13.47 33.89 -26.56
C GLU A 291 13.91 32.72 -25.65
N PRO A 292 15.04 32.03 -25.94
CA PRO A 292 15.43 30.82 -25.20
C PRO A 292 15.66 31.01 -23.68
N SER A 293 16.25 32.14 -23.28
CA SER A 293 16.52 32.50 -21.88
C SER A 293 15.23 32.66 -21.08
N LEU A 294 14.31 33.51 -21.56
CA LEU A 294 12.99 33.73 -20.96
C LEU A 294 12.13 32.45 -21.01
N LYS A 295 12.34 31.59 -22.02
CA LYS A 295 11.63 30.33 -22.14
C LYS A 295 11.99 29.35 -21.01
N ALA A 296 13.24 29.32 -20.55
CA ALA A 296 13.63 28.51 -19.40
C ALA A 296 13.00 29.04 -18.11
N GLU A 297 13.05 30.36 -17.90
CA GLU A 297 12.40 31.03 -16.76
C GLU A 297 10.91 30.72 -16.69
N LYS A 298 10.18 30.82 -17.82
CA LYS A 298 8.75 30.48 -17.88
C LYS A 298 8.44 29.00 -17.68
N GLN A 299 9.36 28.10 -18.06
CA GLN A 299 9.22 26.67 -17.73
C GLN A 299 9.37 26.43 -16.23
N ILE A 300 10.33 27.10 -15.59
CA ILE A 300 10.54 27.02 -14.14
C ILE A 300 9.32 27.59 -13.41
N GLU A 301 8.83 28.77 -13.80
CA GLU A 301 7.64 29.40 -13.19
C GLU A 301 6.40 28.49 -13.29
N PHE A 302 6.21 27.83 -14.44
CA PHE A 302 5.18 26.82 -14.62
C PHE A 302 5.37 25.63 -13.67
N CYS A 303 6.58 25.09 -13.57
CA CYS A 303 6.86 23.97 -12.67
C CYS A 303 6.69 24.36 -11.20
N GLU A 304 6.96 25.61 -10.84
CA GLU A 304 6.67 26.15 -9.51
C GLU A 304 5.17 26.21 -9.23
N GLN A 305 4.36 26.54 -10.24
CA GLN A 305 2.90 26.47 -10.11
C GLN A 305 2.45 25.02 -9.88
N ILE A 306 2.97 24.07 -10.64
CA ILE A 306 2.69 22.63 -10.47
C ILE A 306 3.09 22.15 -9.06
N ALA A 307 4.30 22.48 -8.61
CA ALA A 307 4.80 22.13 -7.28
C ALA A 307 3.95 22.77 -6.17
N SER A 308 3.45 23.99 -6.38
CA SER A 308 2.60 24.66 -5.39
C SER A 308 1.31 23.90 -5.08
N TYR A 309 0.68 23.28 -6.09
CA TYR A 309 -0.48 22.40 -5.92
C TYR A 309 -0.08 21.11 -5.21
N ALA A 310 0.99 20.46 -5.66
CA ALA A 310 1.47 19.21 -5.09
C ALA A 310 1.88 19.34 -3.61
N ASN A 311 2.41 20.50 -3.24
CA ASN A 311 2.79 20.82 -1.87
C ASN A 311 1.61 21.19 -0.95
N LYS A 312 0.40 21.38 -1.51
CA LYS A 312 -0.81 21.69 -0.74
C LYS A 312 -1.78 20.51 -0.74
N ASN A 313 -2.92 20.62 -1.44
CA ASN A 313 -3.97 19.61 -1.48
C ASN A 313 -4.13 18.98 -2.88
N GLY A 314 -3.14 19.18 -3.76
CA GLY A 314 -3.34 18.93 -5.18
C GLY A 314 -4.30 19.94 -5.81
N GLY A 315 -4.65 19.71 -7.07
CA GLY A 315 -5.59 20.53 -7.81
C GLY A 315 -5.50 20.31 -9.31
N VAL A 316 -6.11 21.21 -10.09
CA VAL A 316 -6.19 21.09 -11.54
C VAL A 316 -5.92 22.40 -12.27
N LEU A 317 -5.07 22.36 -13.29
CA LEU A 317 -4.97 23.44 -14.27
C LEU A 317 -5.79 23.11 -15.52
N LEU A 318 -6.62 24.06 -15.94
CA LEU A 318 -7.51 23.93 -17.08
C LEU A 318 -7.03 24.85 -18.22
N ILE A 319 -6.35 24.28 -19.20
CA ILE A 319 -5.71 25.03 -20.29
C ILE A 319 -6.58 25.05 -21.54
N GLY A 320 -6.67 26.19 -22.21
CA GLY A 320 -7.57 26.43 -23.35
C GLY A 320 -8.83 27.20 -22.97
N ILE A 321 -8.86 27.82 -21.79
CA ILE A 321 -10.00 28.61 -21.28
C ILE A 321 -9.48 29.95 -20.78
N THR A 322 -10.06 31.06 -21.25
CA THR A 322 -9.57 32.40 -20.88
C THR A 322 -9.77 32.69 -19.40
N ASP A 323 -8.85 33.44 -18.78
CA ASP A 323 -8.91 33.71 -17.34
C ASP A 323 -10.06 34.68 -17.01
N LYS A 324 -10.12 35.82 -17.71
CA LYS A 324 -11.07 36.89 -17.38
C LYS A 324 -12.53 36.56 -17.69
N PHE A 325 -12.79 35.95 -18.85
CA PHE A 325 -14.15 35.72 -19.35
C PHE A 325 -14.55 34.24 -19.33
N ARG A 326 -13.63 33.35 -18.96
CA ARG A 326 -13.84 31.90 -18.92
C ARG A 326 -14.38 31.36 -20.26
N GLU A 327 -13.93 31.93 -21.38
CA GLU A 327 -14.31 31.53 -22.73
C GLU A 327 -13.44 30.34 -23.18
N VAL A 328 -14.07 29.35 -23.81
CA VAL A 328 -13.37 28.18 -24.34
C VAL A 328 -12.71 28.55 -25.67
N VAL A 329 -11.38 28.58 -25.71
CA VAL A 329 -10.60 28.88 -26.92
C VAL A 329 -9.91 27.65 -27.51
N GLY A 330 -9.63 26.66 -26.66
CA GLY A 330 -8.89 25.46 -27.00
C GLY A 330 -7.39 25.64 -27.13
N VAL A 331 -6.71 24.52 -27.37
CA VAL A 331 -5.26 24.38 -27.48
C VAL A 331 -4.94 23.63 -28.77
N ASN A 332 -4.20 24.27 -29.67
CA ASN A 332 -3.68 23.61 -30.88
C ASN A 332 -2.50 22.70 -30.53
N ASP A 333 -2.31 21.63 -31.32
CA ASP A 333 -1.21 20.66 -31.19
C ASP A 333 -1.10 20.04 -29.79
N ILE A 334 -2.25 19.61 -29.24
CA ILE A 334 -2.38 19.21 -27.84
C ILE A 334 -1.45 18.06 -27.45
N GLU A 335 -1.25 17.07 -28.33
CA GLU A 335 -0.37 15.93 -28.07
C GLU A 335 1.09 16.38 -27.85
N THR A 336 1.63 17.20 -28.76
CA THR A 336 2.96 17.81 -28.65
C THR A 336 3.10 18.65 -27.38
N LYS A 337 2.03 19.38 -27.02
CA LYS A 337 1.99 20.20 -25.81
C LYS A 337 1.93 19.38 -24.53
N MET A 338 1.18 18.28 -24.50
CA MET A 338 1.16 17.31 -23.39
C MET A 338 2.54 16.70 -23.17
N HIS A 339 3.20 16.25 -24.24
CA HIS A 339 4.57 15.74 -24.17
C HIS A 339 5.53 16.82 -23.62
N THR A 340 5.39 18.05 -24.11
CA THR A 340 6.19 19.19 -23.62
C THR A 340 5.97 19.38 -22.12
N VAL A 341 4.73 19.49 -21.65
CA VAL A 341 4.38 19.65 -20.23
C VAL A 341 5.03 18.55 -19.37
N GLY A 342 4.82 17.28 -19.72
CA GLY A 342 5.39 16.16 -18.99
C GLY A 342 6.91 16.22 -18.91
N SER A 343 7.58 16.53 -20.04
CA SER A 343 9.04 16.65 -20.07
C SER A 343 9.57 17.79 -19.19
N LYS A 344 8.83 18.91 -19.07
CA LYS A 344 9.25 20.05 -18.27
C LYS A 344 9.06 19.81 -16.79
N ILE A 345 7.94 19.20 -16.39
CA ILE A 345 7.71 18.79 -15.00
C ILE A 345 8.83 17.84 -14.57
N LYS A 346 9.12 16.78 -15.34
CA LYS A 346 10.22 15.83 -15.04
C LYS A 346 11.59 16.50 -14.96
N ARG A 347 11.84 17.51 -15.81
CA ARG A 347 13.14 18.19 -15.85
C ARG A 347 13.36 19.10 -14.64
N TRP A 348 12.37 19.91 -14.27
CA TRP A 348 12.54 21.01 -13.33
C TRP A 348 12.05 20.70 -11.92
N THR A 349 11.13 19.75 -11.75
CA THR A 349 10.70 19.32 -10.41
C THR A 349 11.63 18.25 -9.86
N VAL A 350 11.77 18.23 -8.54
CA VAL A 350 12.55 17.22 -7.81
C VAL A 350 11.58 16.39 -7.00
N TYR A 351 11.11 15.33 -7.65
CA TYR A 351 10.23 14.31 -7.08
C TYR A 351 10.36 13.04 -7.92
N ASN A 352 10.36 11.87 -7.27
CA ASN A 352 10.72 10.62 -7.96
C ASN A 352 9.56 9.95 -8.70
N ASP A 353 8.33 10.32 -8.39
CA ASP A 353 7.13 9.76 -9.00
C ASP A 353 6.39 10.76 -9.87
N ASP A 354 5.68 10.25 -10.86
CA ASP A 354 4.68 11.03 -11.57
C ASP A 354 3.53 11.36 -10.60
N PHE A 355 3.39 12.63 -10.26
CA PHE A 355 2.33 13.18 -9.40
C PHE A 355 1.34 14.03 -10.20
N TRP A 356 1.34 13.90 -11.52
CA TRP A 356 0.48 14.64 -12.43
C TRP A 356 -0.16 13.71 -13.45
N PHE A 357 -1.32 14.13 -13.95
CA PHE A 357 -2.09 13.43 -14.95
C PHE A 357 -2.52 14.44 -16.02
N LEU A 358 -2.30 14.08 -17.29
CA LEU A 358 -2.59 14.94 -18.44
C LEU A 358 -3.72 14.31 -19.25
N LYS A 359 -4.72 15.13 -19.60
CA LYS A 359 -5.85 14.67 -20.43
C LYS A 359 -6.33 15.74 -21.38
N GLU A 360 -6.49 15.35 -22.64
CA GLU A 360 -7.28 16.13 -23.60
C GLU A 360 -8.77 15.97 -23.26
N ILE A 361 -9.49 17.09 -23.25
CA ILE A 361 -10.95 17.11 -23.17
C ILE A 361 -11.52 17.94 -24.31
N LYS A 362 -12.59 17.44 -24.95
CA LYS A 362 -13.29 18.16 -26.02
C LYS A 362 -14.50 18.89 -25.45
N ILE A 363 -14.51 20.21 -25.58
CA ILE A 363 -15.55 21.09 -25.04
C ILE A 363 -16.13 21.94 -26.16
N VAL A 364 -17.45 22.10 -26.18
CA VAL A 364 -18.13 22.98 -27.13
C VAL A 364 -18.04 24.42 -26.60
N ASP A 365 -17.49 25.32 -27.41
CA ASP A 365 -17.44 26.75 -27.09
C ASP A 365 -18.83 27.42 -27.22
N ASP A 366 -18.92 28.68 -26.81
CA ASP A 366 -20.18 29.41 -26.80
C ASP A 366 -20.72 29.69 -28.23
N LYS A 367 -19.92 29.39 -29.28
CA LYS A 367 -20.30 29.46 -30.70
C LYS A 367 -20.67 28.09 -31.28
N GLY A 368 -20.72 27.04 -30.47
CA GLY A 368 -21.04 25.69 -30.91
C GLY A 368 -19.87 24.92 -31.54
N VAL A 369 -18.64 25.45 -31.48
CA VAL A 369 -17.45 24.80 -32.05
C VAL A 369 -16.78 23.93 -31.00
N THR A 370 -16.47 22.68 -31.35
CA THR A 370 -15.72 21.79 -30.45
C THR A 370 -14.25 22.20 -30.43
N ARG A 371 -13.72 22.41 -29.22
CA ARG A 371 -12.34 22.81 -28.93
C ARG A 371 -11.68 21.78 -28.03
N SER A 372 -10.43 21.44 -28.30
CA SER A 372 -9.61 20.60 -27.43
C SER A 372 -8.99 21.45 -26.33
N CYS A 373 -9.23 21.11 -25.07
CA CYS A 373 -8.62 21.72 -23.89
C CYS A 373 -7.72 20.70 -23.20
N LEU A 374 -6.71 21.18 -22.45
CA LEU A 374 -5.81 20.33 -21.70
C LEU A 374 -6.10 20.44 -20.20
N ILE A 375 -6.29 19.30 -19.56
CA ILE A 375 -6.41 19.13 -18.12
C ILE A 375 -5.05 18.67 -17.58
N ILE A 376 -4.54 19.38 -16.59
CA ILE A 376 -3.36 18.99 -15.82
C ILE A 376 -3.82 18.78 -14.37
N ALA A 377 -4.18 17.54 -14.03
CA ALA A 377 -4.52 17.17 -12.66
C ALA A 377 -3.24 16.88 -11.88
N ILE A 378 -3.09 17.45 -10.68
CA ILE A 378 -1.87 17.43 -9.88
C ILE A 378 -2.22 16.83 -8.52
N ALA A 379 -1.64 15.67 -8.22
CA ALA A 379 -1.81 15.00 -6.93
C ALA A 379 -1.19 15.83 -5.81
N GLN A 380 -1.78 15.77 -4.61
CA GLN A 380 -1.05 16.07 -3.39
C GLN A 380 0.05 15.02 -3.23
N THR A 381 1.28 15.45 -2.95
CA THR A 381 2.41 14.53 -2.78
C THR A 381 2.71 14.23 -1.31
N LYS A 382 3.24 13.04 -1.03
CA LYS A 382 3.71 12.64 0.31
C LYS A 382 4.89 13.51 0.79
N ARG A 383 5.87 13.75 -0.08
CA ARG A 383 7.04 14.59 0.24
C ARG A 383 6.94 15.96 -0.42
N VAL A 384 7.80 16.88 0.00
CA VAL A 384 7.87 18.20 -0.64
C VAL A 384 8.42 18.07 -2.05
N VAL A 385 7.72 18.67 -3.02
CA VAL A 385 8.19 18.84 -4.39
C VAL A 385 8.99 20.12 -4.45
N GLY A 386 10.30 19.99 -4.65
CA GLY A 386 11.17 21.13 -4.96
C GLY A 386 11.17 21.44 -6.46
N VAL A 387 11.49 22.68 -6.82
CA VAL A 387 11.77 23.07 -8.20
C VAL A 387 13.19 23.60 -8.27
N LYS A 388 13.98 23.07 -9.20
CA LYS A 388 15.36 23.54 -9.44
C LYS A 388 15.38 24.56 -10.57
N ASP A 389 16.18 25.61 -10.41
CA ASP A 389 16.47 26.57 -11.48
C ASP A 389 17.72 26.17 -12.30
N GLU A 390 18.12 27.00 -13.27
CA GLU A 390 19.32 26.78 -14.09
C GLU A 390 20.65 26.83 -13.32
N LYS A 391 20.62 27.31 -12.06
CA LYS A 391 21.78 27.45 -11.18
C LYS A 391 21.75 26.42 -10.04
N ASP A 392 20.94 25.37 -10.16
CA ASP A 392 20.71 24.34 -9.14
C ASP A 392 20.25 24.91 -7.78
N ARG A 393 19.60 26.08 -7.79
CA ARG A 393 18.91 26.62 -6.61
C ARG A 393 17.51 26.04 -6.54
N TYR A 394 17.06 25.78 -5.32
CA TYR A 394 15.77 25.16 -5.07
C TYR A 394 14.75 26.18 -4.57
N SER A 395 13.55 26.13 -5.14
CA SER A 395 12.35 26.73 -4.56
C SER A 395 11.39 25.64 -4.07
N TYR A 396 10.61 25.96 -3.04
CA TYR A 396 9.59 25.06 -2.46
C TYR A 396 8.24 25.76 -2.45
N PRO A 397 7.57 25.87 -3.62
CA PRO A 397 6.35 26.65 -3.73
C PRO A 397 5.21 25.99 -2.98
N ILE A 398 4.33 26.79 -2.37
CA ILE A 398 3.09 26.37 -1.74
C ILE A 398 1.94 27.23 -2.25
N ARG A 399 0.81 26.60 -2.58
CA ARG A 399 -0.40 27.29 -3.03
C ARG A 399 -1.04 28.05 -1.88
N ILE A 400 -1.36 29.32 -2.10
CA ILE A 400 -2.15 30.17 -1.19
C ILE A 400 -3.24 30.83 -2.02
N GLU A 401 -4.49 30.44 -1.79
CA GLU A 401 -5.63 30.82 -2.62
C GLU A 401 -5.33 30.57 -4.12
N THR A 402 -5.43 31.60 -4.96
CA THR A 402 -5.10 31.53 -6.39
C THR A 402 -3.62 31.79 -6.69
N GLY A 403 -2.83 32.19 -5.69
CA GLY A 403 -1.40 32.50 -5.80
C GLY A 403 -0.49 31.38 -5.29
N LYS A 404 0.81 31.67 -5.28
CA LYS A 404 1.85 30.80 -4.72
C LYS A 404 2.85 31.63 -3.92
N GLU A 405 3.40 31.06 -2.86
CA GLU A 405 4.53 31.61 -2.10
C GLU A 405 5.63 30.57 -2.00
N ASN A 406 6.86 31.00 -1.74
CA ASN A 406 7.95 30.08 -1.42
C ASN A 406 7.95 29.76 0.07
N GLY A 407 7.79 28.48 0.39
CA GLY A 407 7.85 27.96 1.74
C GLY A 407 9.26 27.58 2.17
N ASP A 408 9.41 27.34 3.47
CA ASP A 408 10.59 26.67 4.04
C ASP A 408 10.41 25.16 3.94
N LEU A 409 11.46 24.44 3.52
CA LEU A 409 11.42 22.99 3.31
C LEU A 409 10.98 22.24 4.58
N TRP A 410 11.56 22.58 5.73
CA TRP A 410 11.27 21.87 6.99
C TRP A 410 9.83 22.06 7.43
N LYS A 411 9.31 23.29 7.33
CA LYS A 411 7.89 23.56 7.63
C LYS A 411 6.94 22.82 6.70
N LEU A 412 7.28 22.68 5.43
CA LEU A 412 6.45 21.96 4.47
C LEU A 412 6.49 20.44 4.69
N GLU A 413 7.65 19.89 5.05
CA GLU A 413 7.76 18.48 5.46
C GLU A 413 6.92 18.21 6.72
N GLU A 414 6.94 19.10 7.72
CA GLU A 414 6.06 18.99 8.90
C GLU A 414 4.57 19.02 8.54
N GLN A 415 4.16 19.91 7.63
CA GLN A 415 2.76 19.97 7.15
C GLN A 415 2.33 18.72 6.38
N LYS A 416 3.28 17.99 5.81
CA LYS A 416 3.05 16.76 5.05
C LYS A 416 3.17 15.50 5.89
N PHE A 417 3.43 15.61 7.19
CA PHE A 417 3.58 14.46 8.09
C PHE A 417 2.36 13.52 8.04
N ASP A 418 1.15 14.08 7.95
CA ASP A 418 -0.11 13.31 7.88
C ASP A 418 -0.47 12.86 6.45
N VAL A 419 0.32 13.23 5.44
CA VAL A 419 0.11 12.82 4.04
C VAL A 419 0.84 11.50 3.81
N TYR A 420 0.13 10.39 4.00
CA TYR A 420 0.74 9.06 3.92
C TYR A 420 1.15 8.63 2.49
N LYS A 421 0.50 9.20 1.46
CA LYS A 421 0.67 8.81 0.04
C LYS A 421 0.35 9.95 -0.93
N ASN A 422 0.86 9.85 -2.16
CA ASN A 422 0.39 10.69 -3.27
C ASN A 422 -1.07 10.36 -3.58
N ASN A 423 -1.93 11.39 -3.64
CA ASN A 423 -3.36 11.21 -3.82
C ASN A 423 -3.97 12.35 -4.65
N TYR A 424 -5.11 12.05 -5.28
CA TYR A 424 -5.95 13.00 -5.98
C TYR A 424 -7.23 13.26 -5.17
N ASP A 425 -7.15 13.35 -3.84
CA ASP A 425 -8.35 13.47 -2.99
C ASP A 425 -9.16 14.74 -3.29
N PHE A 426 -8.55 15.80 -3.86
CA PHE A 426 -9.27 16.96 -4.35
C PHE A 426 -10.36 16.62 -5.39
N LEU A 427 -10.27 15.49 -6.11
CA LEU A 427 -11.32 15.04 -7.03
C LEU A 427 -12.65 14.80 -6.32
N LYS A 428 -12.62 14.36 -5.04
CA LYS A 428 -13.84 14.23 -4.23
C LYS A 428 -14.45 15.61 -3.98
N GLU A 429 -13.63 16.62 -3.65
CA GLU A 429 -14.09 18.00 -3.49
C GLU A 429 -14.69 18.54 -4.81
N LEU A 430 -14.08 18.23 -5.97
CA LEU A 430 -14.64 18.61 -7.27
C LEU A 430 -15.96 17.89 -7.57
N GLN A 431 -16.09 16.63 -7.18
CA GLN A 431 -17.32 15.85 -7.34
C GLN A 431 -18.44 16.36 -6.42
N GLU A 432 -18.12 16.74 -5.18
CA GLU A 432 -19.06 17.40 -4.27
C GLU A 432 -19.49 18.77 -4.80
N PHE A 433 -18.55 19.54 -5.35
CA PHE A 433 -18.85 20.79 -6.02
C PHE A 433 -19.84 20.62 -7.17
N LEU A 434 -19.93 19.44 -7.81
CA LEU A 434 -20.89 19.18 -8.88
C LEU A 434 -22.32 18.87 -8.39
N LYS A 435 -22.49 18.45 -7.14
CA LYS A 435 -23.81 18.29 -6.52
C LYS A 435 -24.48 19.66 -6.35
#